data_AF-A0A2N1XRC9-F1
#
_entry.id   AF-A0A2N1XRC9-F1
#
_cell.length_a   1.000
_cell.length_b   1.000
_cell.length_c   1.000
_cell.angle_alpha   90.00
_cell.angle_beta   90.00
_cell.angle_gamma   90.00
#
_symmetry.space_group_name_H-M   'P 1'
#
loop_
_entity.id
_entity.type
_entity.pdbx_description
1 polymer ?
#
loop_
_entity_poly.entity_id
_entity_poly.type
_entity_poly.pdbx_seq_one_letter_code
_entity_poly.pdbx_strand_id
1 'polypeptide(L)'
;MRLIPIVIAACAFGLSGLSYAGEHHTAQALEHSAMATAHGQDGHADQLLKHAEEGLKHAEAAEKEHAEAHKHMTEAVAHLKQSIEHAKQGHADVGTKHAEEAMVHMRQSIGQ
;
A
#
# COMPACT_ATOMS: atom_id res chain seq x y z
N MET A 1 17.58 26.15 -5.12
CA MET A 1 17.13 24.90 -5.78
C MET A 1 18.22 23.86 -5.54
N ARG A 2 18.02 22.93 -4.60
CA ARG A 2 18.97 21.85 -4.32
C ARG A 2 18.37 20.57 -4.86
N LEU A 3 18.98 20.04 -5.92
CA LEU A 3 18.64 18.74 -6.50
C LEU A 3 19.05 17.65 -5.50
N ILE A 4 18.08 16.92 -4.97
CA ILE A 4 18.33 15.75 -4.13
C ILE A 4 18.37 14.53 -5.07
N PRO A 5 19.48 13.80 -5.18
CA PRO A 5 19.51 12.58 -5.97
C PRO A 5 18.67 11.51 -5.27
N ILE A 6 17.57 11.10 -5.91
CA ILE A 6 16.77 9.94 -5.50
C ILE A 6 17.63 8.70 -5.76
N VAL A 7 18.24 8.18 -4.70
CA VAL A 7 18.92 6.89 -4.73
C VAL A 7 17.84 5.83 -4.50
N ILE A 8 17.36 5.22 -5.58
CA ILE A 8 16.57 3.99 -5.52
C ILE A 8 17.53 2.88 -5.12
N ALA A 9 17.68 2.66 -3.82
CA ALA A 9 18.42 1.54 -3.27
C ALA A 9 17.56 0.27 -3.41
N ALA A 10 17.72 -0.42 -4.53
CA ALA A 10 17.27 -1.80 -4.68
C ALA A 10 18.16 -2.71 -3.81
N CYS A 11 17.80 -2.85 -2.52
CA CYS A 11 18.41 -3.84 -1.63
C CYS A 11 17.72 -5.19 -1.83
N ALA A 12 18.37 -6.08 -2.57
CA ALA A 12 18.06 -7.50 -2.63
C ALA A 12 18.90 -8.26 -1.57
N PHE A 13 18.24 -8.85 -0.58
CA PHE A 13 18.75 -9.89 0.36
C PHE A 13 17.54 -10.30 1.23
N GLY A 14 17.10 -11.53 1.46
CA GLY A 14 17.51 -12.89 1.12
C GLY A 14 16.72 -13.84 2.06
N LEU A 15 16.27 -15.00 1.53
CA LEU A 15 15.73 -16.20 2.20
C LEU A 15 14.60 -16.06 3.26
N SER A 16 13.45 -16.69 2.97
CA SER A 16 12.88 -17.81 3.76
C SER A 16 11.65 -18.37 3.02
N GLY A 17 11.71 -19.63 2.59
CA GLY A 17 10.56 -20.30 1.99
C GLY A 17 9.60 -20.81 3.06
N LEU A 18 8.35 -20.31 3.05
CA LEU A 18 7.08 -20.96 3.45
C LEU A 18 5.96 -19.92 3.63
N SER A 19 5.54 -19.17 2.58
CA SER A 19 4.21 -18.52 2.54
C SER A 19 3.88 -17.88 1.16
N TYR A 20 3.88 -18.68 0.10
CA TYR A 20 4.06 -18.14 -1.27
C TYR A 20 2.93 -17.29 -1.87
N ALA A 21 1.72 -17.25 -1.29
CA ALA A 21 0.60 -16.46 -1.84
C ALA A 21 0.29 -15.21 -1.01
N GLY A 22 0.19 -15.35 0.33
CA GLY A 22 -0.18 -14.25 1.22
C GLY A 22 0.89 -13.18 1.33
N GLU A 23 2.16 -13.60 1.35
CA GLU A 23 3.30 -12.68 1.27
C GLU A 23 3.38 -11.99 -0.10
N HIS A 24 3.01 -12.69 -1.19
CA HIS A 24 3.03 -12.12 -2.53
C HIS A 24 1.97 -11.01 -2.67
N HIS A 25 0.74 -11.27 -2.23
CA HIS A 25 -0.31 -10.25 -2.27
C HIS A 25 -0.05 -9.10 -1.30
N THR A 26 0.49 -9.36 -0.11
CA THR A 26 0.86 -8.26 0.81
C THR A 26 1.96 -7.38 0.23
N ALA A 27 2.98 -7.96 -0.43
CA ALA A 27 4.04 -7.21 -1.10
C ALA A 27 3.49 -6.34 -2.25
N GLN A 28 2.60 -6.89 -3.08
CA GLN A 28 1.96 -6.13 -4.16
C GLN A 28 1.05 -5.01 -3.60
N ALA A 29 0.32 -5.27 -2.52
CA ALA A 29 -0.49 -4.24 -1.85
C ALA A 29 0.37 -3.08 -1.34
N LEU A 30 1.53 -3.39 -0.75
CA LEU A 30 2.51 -2.39 -0.30
C LEU A 30 3.10 -1.59 -1.47
N GLU A 31 3.48 -2.26 -2.55
CA GLU A 31 4.06 -1.60 -3.74
C GLU A 31 3.06 -0.60 -4.34
N HIS A 32 1.83 -1.03 -4.57
CA HIS A 32 0.78 -0.16 -5.09
C HIS A 32 0.41 0.96 -4.12
N SER A 33 0.35 0.70 -2.81
CA SER A 33 0.09 1.76 -1.81
C SER A 33 1.23 2.79 -1.73
N ALA A 34 2.48 2.37 -1.94
CA ALA A 34 3.63 3.26 -2.02
C ALA A 34 3.58 4.14 -3.29
N MET A 35 3.20 3.57 -4.44
CA MET A 35 2.97 4.35 -5.66
C MET A 35 1.80 5.33 -5.51
N ALA A 36 0.70 4.91 -4.85
CA ALA A 36 -0.43 5.79 -4.56
C ALA A 36 -0.01 6.97 -3.67
N THR A 37 0.79 6.70 -2.64
CA THR A 37 1.37 7.72 -1.76
C THR A 37 2.24 8.70 -2.55
N ALA A 38 3.18 8.20 -3.35
CA ALA A 38 4.08 9.04 -4.15
C ALA A 38 3.30 9.96 -5.11
N HIS A 39 2.34 9.40 -5.87
CA HIS A 39 1.50 10.19 -6.75
C HIS A 39 0.62 11.18 -6.00
N GLY A 40 0.03 10.78 -4.88
CA GLY A 40 -0.81 11.68 -4.09
C GLY A 40 -0.04 12.83 -3.43
N GLN A 41 1.22 12.60 -3.03
CA GLN A 41 2.13 13.66 -2.55
C GLN A 41 2.43 14.70 -3.64
N ASP A 42 2.41 14.32 -4.91
CA ASP A 42 2.50 15.22 -6.06
C ASP A 42 1.16 15.85 -6.47
N GLY A 43 0.06 15.57 -5.74
CA GLY A 43 -1.28 16.06 -6.05
C GLY A 43 -1.98 15.29 -7.19
N HIS A 44 -1.43 14.17 -7.64
CA HIS A 44 -1.94 13.38 -8.76
C HIS A 44 -3.07 12.44 -8.32
N ALA A 45 -4.26 12.99 -8.03
CA ALA A 45 -5.41 12.24 -7.51
C ALA A 45 -5.81 11.03 -8.39
N ASP A 46 -5.76 11.15 -9.71
CA ASP A 46 -6.11 10.06 -10.63
C ASP A 46 -5.13 8.87 -10.57
N GLN A 47 -3.83 9.16 -10.40
CA GLN A 47 -2.80 8.12 -10.29
C GLN A 47 -2.79 7.49 -8.89
N LEU A 48 -3.02 8.30 -7.85
CA LEU A 48 -3.32 7.82 -6.51
C LEU A 48 -4.48 6.83 -6.56
N LEU A 49 -5.62 7.22 -7.17
CA LEU A 49 -6.81 6.39 -7.28
C LEU A 49 -6.49 5.05 -7.94
N LYS A 50 -5.83 5.08 -9.10
CA LYS A 50 -5.46 3.87 -9.84
C LYS A 50 -4.70 2.89 -8.96
N HIS A 51 -3.64 3.36 -8.30
CA HIS A 51 -2.80 2.47 -7.50
C HIS A 51 -3.45 2.08 -6.18
N ALA A 52 -4.28 2.93 -5.57
CA ALA A 52 -5.05 2.53 -4.40
C ALA A 52 -6.06 1.42 -4.73
N GLU A 53 -6.71 1.45 -5.91
CA GLU A 53 -7.58 0.37 -6.38
C GLU A 53 -6.83 -0.95 -6.65
N GLU A 54 -5.62 -0.88 -7.20
CA GLU A 54 -4.75 -2.06 -7.38
C GLU A 54 -4.28 -2.62 -6.04
N GLY A 55 -3.84 -1.75 -5.12
CA GLY A 55 -3.45 -2.12 -3.77
C GLY A 55 -4.60 -2.79 -3.01
N LEU A 56 -5.84 -2.28 -3.16
CA LEU A 56 -7.02 -2.84 -2.52
C LEU A 56 -7.30 -4.27 -2.97
N LYS A 57 -7.19 -4.56 -4.27
CA LYS A 57 -7.39 -5.92 -4.79
C LYS A 57 -6.43 -6.91 -4.15
N HIS A 58 -5.16 -6.52 -4.00
CA HIS A 58 -4.15 -7.34 -3.37
C HIS A 58 -4.33 -7.46 -1.85
N ALA A 59 -4.68 -6.38 -1.17
CA ALA A 59 -4.98 -6.39 0.26
C ALA A 59 -6.18 -7.32 0.59
N GLU A 60 -7.27 -7.25 -0.18
CA GLU A 60 -8.43 -8.14 -0.01
C GLU A 60 -8.14 -9.61 -0.36
N ALA A 61 -7.13 -9.87 -1.20
CA ALA A 61 -6.64 -11.23 -1.44
C ALA A 61 -5.81 -11.73 -0.25
N ALA A 62 -4.85 -10.92 0.22
CA ALA A 62 -4.03 -11.23 1.39
C ALA A 62 -4.86 -11.43 2.67
N GLU A 63 -5.92 -10.65 2.86
CA GLU A 63 -6.83 -10.73 4.01
C GLU A 63 -7.45 -12.13 4.15
N LYS A 64 -7.74 -12.80 3.04
CA LYS A 64 -8.41 -14.11 3.03
C LYS A 64 -7.49 -15.28 3.33
N GLU A 65 -6.17 -15.08 3.27
CA GLU A 65 -5.19 -16.17 3.29
C GLU A 65 -4.58 -16.42 4.67
N HIS A 66 -4.65 -15.45 5.60
CA HIS A 66 -3.99 -15.54 6.90
C HIS A 66 -4.83 -15.01 8.06
N ALA A 67 -5.11 -15.84 9.06
CA ALA A 67 -5.94 -15.49 10.22
C ALA A 67 -5.27 -14.48 11.19
N GLU A 68 -3.95 -14.54 11.38
CA GLU A 68 -3.23 -13.59 12.26
C GLU A 68 -2.95 -12.26 11.55
N ALA A 69 -2.64 -12.30 10.24
CA ALA A 69 -2.54 -11.10 9.40
C ALA A 69 -3.90 -10.39 9.23
N HIS A 70 -4.99 -11.12 9.42
CA HIS A 70 -6.35 -10.69 9.13
C HIS A 70 -6.68 -9.35 9.76
N LYS A 71 -6.42 -9.15 11.06
CA LYS A 71 -6.82 -7.91 11.74
C LYS A 71 -6.20 -6.66 11.10
N HIS A 72 -4.88 -6.64 10.93
CA HIS A 72 -4.21 -5.48 10.36
C HIS A 72 -4.47 -5.38 8.85
N MET A 73 -4.60 -6.50 8.13
CA MET A 73 -4.97 -6.43 6.72
C MET A 73 -6.39 -5.88 6.53
N THR A 74 -7.35 -6.19 7.41
CA THR A 74 -8.69 -5.57 7.42
C THR A 74 -8.60 -4.05 7.60
N GLU A 75 -7.75 -3.58 8.52
CA GLU A 75 -7.51 -2.14 8.71
C GLU A 75 -6.88 -1.51 7.45
N ALA A 76 -5.90 -2.17 6.82
CA ALA A 76 -5.31 -1.72 5.57
C ALA A 76 -6.33 -1.61 4.42
N VAL A 77 -7.22 -2.61 4.30
CA VAL A 77 -8.35 -2.60 3.34
C VAL A 77 -9.28 -1.42 3.60
N ALA A 78 -9.59 -1.11 4.85
CA ALA A 78 -10.45 0.02 5.21
C ALA A 78 -9.81 1.36 4.83
N HIS A 79 -8.53 1.55 5.14
CA HIS A 79 -7.78 2.74 4.76
C HIS A 79 -7.66 2.90 3.23
N LEU A 80 -7.41 1.82 2.48
CA LEU A 80 -7.41 1.89 1.01
C LEU A 80 -8.77 2.30 0.43
N LYS A 81 -9.89 1.84 1.02
CA LYS A 81 -11.23 2.28 0.61
C LYS A 81 -11.42 3.78 0.86
N GLN A 82 -10.94 4.31 1.98
CA GLN A 82 -10.96 5.76 2.24
C GLN A 82 -10.03 6.53 1.29
N SER A 83 -8.85 5.99 0.98
CA SER A 83 -7.93 6.56 0.00
C SER A 83 -8.59 6.71 -1.38
N ILE A 84 -9.30 5.66 -1.83
CA ILE A 84 -10.04 5.63 -3.10
C ILE A 84 -11.18 6.67 -3.08
N GLU A 85 -11.96 6.73 -2.00
CA GLU A 85 -13.08 7.67 -1.87
C GLU A 85 -12.59 9.12 -1.98
N HIS A 86 -11.54 9.49 -1.24
CA HIS A 86 -10.97 10.83 -1.29
C HIS A 86 -10.31 11.13 -2.64
N ALA A 87 -9.63 10.18 -3.26
CA ALA A 87 -9.03 10.37 -4.57
C ALA A 87 -10.06 10.60 -5.67
N LYS A 88 -11.22 9.92 -5.63
CA LYS A 88 -12.36 10.17 -6.54
C LYS A 88 -12.93 11.59 -6.41
N GLN A 89 -12.76 12.21 -5.26
CA GLN A 89 -13.17 13.60 -5.00
C GLN A 89 -12.07 14.61 -5.37
N GLY A 90 -10.91 14.15 -5.87
CA GLY A 90 -9.74 15.01 -6.13
C GLY A 90 -8.96 15.39 -4.88
N HIS A 91 -9.30 14.84 -3.71
CA HIS A 91 -8.62 15.10 -2.43
C HIS A 91 -7.34 14.27 -2.31
N ALA A 92 -6.35 14.55 -3.16
CA ALA A 92 -5.09 13.80 -3.21
C ALA A 92 -4.37 13.77 -1.85
N ASP A 93 -4.38 14.88 -1.12
CA ASP A 93 -3.74 15.03 0.19
C ASP A 93 -4.37 14.13 1.27
N VAL A 94 -5.70 14.03 1.31
CA VAL A 94 -6.40 13.14 2.25
C VAL A 94 -6.27 11.68 1.81
N GLY A 95 -6.35 11.43 0.50
CA GLY A 95 -6.13 10.10 -0.06
C GLY A 95 -4.76 9.55 0.30
N THR A 96 -3.70 10.36 0.19
CA THR A 96 -2.33 9.99 0.56
C THR A 96 -2.21 9.54 2.00
N LYS A 97 -2.81 10.28 2.95
CA LYS A 97 -2.74 9.93 4.38
C LYS A 97 -3.30 8.53 4.64
N HIS A 98 -4.43 8.21 4.01
CA HIS A 98 -5.00 6.88 4.14
C HIS A 98 -4.17 5.81 3.41
N ALA A 99 -3.55 6.10 2.27
CA ALA A 99 -2.61 5.16 1.64
C ALA A 99 -1.39 4.87 2.54
N GLU A 100 -0.86 5.89 3.23
CA GLU A 100 0.24 5.75 4.20
C GLU A 100 -0.18 4.90 5.41
N GLU A 101 -1.36 5.13 5.98
CA GLU A 101 -1.92 4.33 7.08
C GLU A 101 -2.15 2.87 6.67
N ALA A 102 -2.63 2.64 5.45
CA ALA A 102 -2.77 1.29 4.92
C ALA A 102 -1.43 0.54 4.89
N MET A 103 -0.35 1.21 4.46
CA MET A 103 1.00 0.62 4.44
C MET A 103 1.51 0.28 5.85
N VAL A 104 1.18 1.09 6.86
CA VAL A 104 1.54 0.78 8.26
C VAL A 104 0.91 -0.53 8.69
N HIS A 105 -0.39 -0.69 8.45
CA HIS A 105 -1.10 -1.91 8.80
C HIS A 105 -0.66 -3.13 7.98
N MET A 106 -0.35 -2.97 6.69
CA MET A 106 0.22 -4.06 5.88
C MET A 106 1.54 -4.57 6.46
N ARG A 107 2.44 -3.69 6.91
CA ARG A 107 3.69 -4.09 7.56
C ARG A 107 3.44 -4.83 8.86
N GLN A 108 2.53 -4.32 9.69
CA GLN A 108 2.14 -4.99 10.93
C GLN A 108 1.56 -6.39 10.68
N SER A 109 0.82 -6.59 9.59
CA SER A 109 0.24 -7.89 9.21
C SER A 109 1.28 -8.96 8.88
N ILE A 110 2.51 -8.56 8.54
CA ILE A 110 3.65 -9.45 8.26
C ILE A 110 4.76 -9.34 9.33
N GLY A 111 4.46 -8.71 10.48
CA GLY A 111 5.39 -8.58 11.60
C GLY A 111 6.52 -7.56 11.40
N GLN A 112 6.34 -6.57 10.52
CA GLN A 112 7.27 -5.47 10.26
C GLN A 112 6.85 -4.13 10.85
#